data_AF-A0A2J8MS91-F1
#
_entry.id   AF-A0A2J8MS91-F1
#
_cell.length_a   1.000
_cell.length_b   1.000
_cell.length_c   1.000
_cell.angle_alpha   90.00
_cell.angle_beta   90.00
_cell.angle_gamma   90.00
#
_symmetry.space_group_name_H-M   'P 1'
#
loop_
_entity.id
_entity.type
_entity.pdbx_description
1 polymer ?
#
loop_
_entity_poly.entity_id
_entity_poly.type
_entity_poly.pdbx_seq_one_letter_code
_entity_poly.pdbx_strand_id
1 'polypeptide(L)'
;MLRALSRLGAGTPCRPRAPLVLPARGRKTRHDPLAKSKIERVNMPPAVDPAEFFVLMERYQHYRQTVRALRMEFVSEVQRKVHEARAGVLAERKALKDAAEHRELMAWNQAENRRLHELRIARLRQEEREQEQRQALEQARKAEEVQAWAQRKEREVLQLQVGNVSGGWDSSRGRGLGGTGNSGYRDAGAGYVQRLTVGRSGFGEESASQAQRPGGRGEKLHHPREPGGTGGSSIGLPEELQLGHHQRGAGGQATTQGLLGAQ
;
A
#
# COMPACT_ATOMS: atom_id res chain seq x y z
N MET A 1 47.51 28.27 -5.57
CA MET A 1 47.75 26.87 -5.99
C MET A 1 46.89 25.89 -5.18
N LEU A 2 45.54 25.96 -5.26
CA LEU A 2 44.66 25.00 -4.57
C LEU A 2 43.35 24.81 -5.37
N ARG A 3 43.44 24.16 -6.54
CA ARG A 3 42.24 23.80 -7.33
C ARG A 3 42.34 22.42 -8.01
N ALA A 4 43.24 21.57 -7.54
CA ALA A 4 43.56 20.29 -8.18
C ALA A 4 43.13 19.04 -7.37
N LEU A 5 42.46 19.17 -6.22
CA LEU A 5 42.16 18.04 -5.33
C LEU A 5 40.67 17.67 -5.19
N SER A 6 39.79 18.17 -6.06
CA SER A 6 38.35 17.86 -5.99
C SER A 6 37.89 16.70 -6.87
N ARG A 7 38.80 15.93 -7.48
CA ARG A 7 38.46 14.82 -8.40
C ARG A 7 38.52 13.41 -7.80
N LEU A 8 38.62 13.29 -6.48
CA LEU A 8 38.62 12.01 -5.78
C LEU A 8 37.52 12.03 -4.70
N GLY A 9 36.28 11.75 -5.07
CA GLY A 9 35.22 11.67 -4.07
C GLY A 9 33.79 11.87 -4.56
N ALA A 10 33.36 11.06 -5.52
CA ALA A 10 31.95 10.69 -5.68
C ALA A 10 31.92 9.44 -6.54
N GLY A 11 31.84 8.28 -5.89
CA GLY A 11 31.65 7.01 -6.59
C GLY A 11 30.41 7.13 -7.47
N THR A 12 30.59 6.96 -8.79
CA THR A 12 29.48 6.77 -9.72
C THR A 12 28.59 5.66 -9.16
N PRO A 13 27.28 5.89 -8.95
CA PRO A 13 26.38 4.80 -8.59
C PRO A 13 26.51 3.75 -9.69
N CYS A 14 26.81 2.52 -9.27
CA CYS A 14 27.01 1.37 -10.13
C CYS A 14 25.96 1.37 -11.26
N ARG A 15 26.40 1.75 -12.46
CA ARG A 15 25.62 1.56 -13.68
C ARG A 15 25.31 0.06 -13.70
N PRO A 16 24.03 -0.36 -13.75
CA PRO A 16 23.74 -1.78 -13.88
C PRO A 16 24.51 -2.28 -15.10
N ARG A 17 25.31 -3.34 -14.89
CA ARG A 17 25.98 -4.02 -16.01
C ARG A 17 24.88 -4.29 -17.03
N ALA A 18 25.05 -3.77 -18.24
CA ALA A 18 24.12 -4.04 -19.33
C ALA A 18 23.87 -5.56 -19.34
N PRO A 19 22.62 -6.02 -19.51
CA PRO A 19 22.34 -7.44 -19.64
C PRO A 19 23.34 -8.02 -20.64
N LEU A 20 24.03 -9.09 -20.27
CA LEU A 20 24.86 -9.85 -21.20
C LEU A 20 23.94 -10.20 -22.36
N VAL A 21 24.04 -9.43 -23.44
CA VAL A 21 23.31 -9.69 -24.68
C VAL A 21 23.81 -11.05 -25.11
N LEU A 22 23.01 -12.09 -24.85
CA LEU A 22 23.29 -13.42 -25.34
C LEU A 22 23.53 -13.24 -26.84
N PRO A 23 24.70 -13.67 -27.36
CA PRO A 23 25.01 -13.48 -28.76
C PRO A 23 23.86 -14.09 -29.57
N ALA A 24 23.31 -13.30 -30.49
CA ALA A 24 22.28 -13.78 -31.39
C ALA A 24 22.78 -15.08 -32.02
N ARG A 25 21.99 -16.16 -31.87
CA ARG A 25 22.35 -17.52 -32.26
C ARG A 25 22.94 -17.50 -33.68
N GLY A 26 24.21 -17.89 -33.82
CA GLY A 26 24.91 -17.96 -35.11
C GLY A 26 25.81 -16.77 -35.47
N ARG A 27 25.95 -15.74 -34.63
CA ARG A 27 26.98 -14.70 -34.78
C ARG A 27 28.25 -15.03 -33.98
N LYS A 28 29.42 -14.69 -34.53
CA LYS A 28 30.70 -14.87 -33.85
C LYS A 28 30.80 -14.02 -32.59
N THR A 29 31.33 -14.59 -31.52
CA THR A 29 31.68 -13.92 -30.27
C THR A 29 33.07 -13.28 -30.37
N ARG A 30 33.45 -12.51 -29.34
CA ARG A 30 34.79 -11.90 -29.24
C ARG A 30 35.92 -12.94 -29.13
N HIS A 31 35.65 -14.11 -28.55
CA HIS A 31 36.66 -15.15 -28.31
C HIS A 31 36.73 -16.18 -29.43
N ASP A 32 35.83 -16.09 -30.41
CA ASP A 32 35.82 -17.00 -31.55
C ASP A 32 36.99 -16.67 -32.48
N PRO A 33 37.69 -17.69 -33.02
CA PRO A 33 38.75 -17.44 -33.96
C PRO A 33 38.22 -16.85 -35.28
N LEU A 34 39.04 -15.99 -35.89
CA LEU A 34 38.80 -15.53 -37.25
C LEU A 34 38.96 -16.70 -38.22
N ALA A 35 38.19 -16.68 -39.32
CA ALA A 35 38.35 -17.69 -40.36
C ALA A 35 39.69 -17.47 -41.08
N LYS A 36 40.42 -18.55 -41.38
CA LYS A 36 41.71 -18.47 -42.10
C LYS A 36 41.63 -17.68 -43.41
N SER A 37 40.53 -17.86 -44.15
CA SER A 37 40.25 -17.14 -45.41
C SER A 37 39.95 -15.62 -45.26
N LYS A 38 39.80 -15.12 -44.03
CA LYS A 38 39.56 -13.69 -43.74
C LYS A 38 40.77 -13.01 -43.09
N ILE A 39 41.85 -13.74 -42.78
CA ILE A 39 43.06 -13.20 -42.15
C ILE A 39 43.76 -12.21 -43.09
N GLU A 40 43.93 -12.57 -44.37
CA GLU A 40 44.64 -11.75 -45.36
C GLU A 40 43.70 -10.86 -46.20
N ARG A 41 42.39 -10.91 -45.95
CA ARG A 41 41.43 -10.14 -46.74
C ARG A 41 41.46 -8.67 -46.36
N VAL A 42 41.96 -7.83 -47.26
CA VAL A 42 41.89 -6.37 -47.18
C VAL A 42 40.64 -5.84 -47.90
N ASN A 43 39.92 -4.89 -47.29
CA ASN A 43 38.77 -4.24 -47.91
C ASN A 43 39.22 -3.09 -48.82
N MET A 44 39.40 -3.39 -50.10
CA MET A 44 39.73 -2.38 -51.11
C MET A 44 38.53 -1.43 -51.32
N PRO A 45 38.74 -0.10 -51.24
CA PRO A 45 37.68 0.86 -51.51
C PRO A 45 37.27 0.80 -52.99
N PRO A 46 35.98 1.05 -53.30
CA PRO A 46 35.54 1.17 -54.68
C PRO A 46 36.13 2.41 -55.36
N ALA A 47 36.22 2.40 -56.68
CA ALA A 47 36.55 3.59 -57.46
C ALA A 47 35.46 4.66 -57.28
N VAL A 48 35.85 5.93 -57.32
CA VAL A 48 34.97 7.07 -57.06
C VAL A 48 35.10 8.08 -58.20
N ASP A 49 33.97 8.47 -58.78
CA ASP A 49 33.90 9.61 -59.72
C ASP A 49 33.95 10.93 -58.93
N PRO A 50 34.94 11.82 -59.18
CA PRO A 50 35.04 13.10 -58.49
C PRO A 50 33.81 14.01 -58.65
N ALA A 51 33.17 14.01 -59.82
CA ALA A 51 32.04 14.90 -60.10
C ALA A 51 30.80 14.48 -59.31
N GLU A 52 30.45 13.18 -59.35
CA GLU A 52 29.36 12.62 -58.57
C GLU A 52 29.62 12.74 -57.06
N PHE A 53 30.85 12.46 -56.62
CA PHE A 53 31.21 12.53 -55.22
C PHE A 53 31.01 13.94 -54.64
N PHE A 54 31.39 14.99 -55.38
CA PHE A 54 31.21 16.36 -54.93
C PHE A 54 29.73 16.72 -54.77
N VAL A 55 28.90 16.41 -55.78
CA VAL A 55 27.46 16.65 -55.73
C VAL A 55 26.79 15.88 -54.58
N LEU A 56 27.19 14.62 -54.36
CA LEU A 56 26.69 13.83 -53.24
C LEU A 56 27.08 14.44 -51.90
N MET A 57 28.34 14.88 -51.75
CA MET A 57 28.82 15.52 -50.53
C MET A 57 27.99 16.74 -50.17
N GLU A 58 27.72 17.64 -51.10
CA GLU A 58 26.90 18.84 -50.86
C GLU A 58 25.45 18.48 -50.53
N ARG A 59 24.84 17.56 -51.29
CA ARG A 59 23.46 17.09 -51.01
C ARG A 59 23.35 16.49 -49.61
N TYR A 60 24.33 15.68 -49.20
CA TYR A 60 24.35 15.11 -47.85
C TYR A 60 24.58 16.16 -46.77
N GLN A 61 25.39 17.19 -47.03
CA GLN A 61 25.58 18.30 -46.09
C GLN A 61 24.26 19.04 -45.87
N HIS A 62 23.60 19.47 -46.93
CA HIS A 62 22.31 20.17 -46.85
C HIS A 62 21.22 19.29 -46.23
N TYR A 63 21.10 18.04 -46.66
CA TYR A 63 20.15 17.10 -46.08
C TYR A 63 20.36 16.93 -44.56
N ARG A 64 21.61 16.73 -44.12
CA ARG A 64 21.91 16.59 -42.69
C ARG A 64 21.64 17.86 -41.92
N GLN A 65 21.87 19.03 -42.50
CA GLN A 65 21.55 20.32 -41.89
C GLN A 65 20.04 20.44 -41.67
N THR A 66 19.24 20.19 -42.70
CA THR A 66 17.77 20.24 -42.63
C THR A 66 17.22 19.24 -41.62
N VAL A 67 17.66 17.98 -41.67
CA VAL A 67 17.19 16.95 -40.73
C VAL A 67 17.62 17.24 -39.29
N ARG A 68 18.78 17.87 -39.08
CA ARG A 68 19.18 18.35 -37.74
C ARG A 68 18.27 19.47 -37.26
N ALA A 69 17.90 20.42 -38.11
CA ALA A 69 16.95 21.47 -37.76
C ALA A 69 15.59 20.87 -37.36
N LEU A 70 15.03 19.97 -38.18
CA LEU A 70 13.79 19.26 -37.87
C LEU A 70 13.88 18.48 -36.54
N ARG A 71 15.02 17.84 -36.26
CA ARG A 71 15.23 17.17 -34.98
C ARG A 71 15.16 18.15 -33.81
N MET A 72 15.71 19.35 -33.94
CA MET A 72 15.65 20.37 -32.89
C MET A 72 14.22 20.85 -32.66
N GLU A 73 13.42 21.01 -33.72
CA GLU A 73 11.99 21.31 -33.62
C GLU A 73 11.27 20.23 -32.82
N PHE A 74 11.43 18.95 -33.19
CA PHE A 74 10.81 17.85 -32.45
C PHE A 74 11.26 17.76 -31.00
N VAL A 75 12.55 18.00 -30.72
CA VAL A 75 13.05 18.04 -29.34
C VAL A 75 12.37 19.17 -28.55
N SER A 76 12.23 20.35 -29.15
CA SER A 76 11.56 21.49 -28.51
C SER A 76 10.07 21.21 -28.26
N GLU A 77 9.38 20.54 -29.18
CA GLU A 77 7.98 20.15 -29.01
C GLU A 77 7.79 19.14 -27.88
N VAL A 78 8.68 18.14 -27.79
CA VAL A 78 8.66 17.16 -26.71
C VAL A 78 8.90 17.86 -25.37
N GLN A 79 9.88 18.75 -25.30
CA GLN A 79 10.16 19.53 -24.09
C GLN A 79 8.97 20.41 -23.71
N ARG A 80 8.35 21.10 -24.68
CA ARG A 80 7.16 21.92 -24.47
C ARG A 80 6.00 21.09 -23.91
N LYS A 81 5.70 19.94 -24.52
CA LYS A 81 4.63 19.04 -24.07
C LYS A 81 4.88 18.51 -22.65
N VAL A 82 6.12 18.17 -22.32
CA VAL A 82 6.49 17.75 -20.95
C VAL A 82 6.30 18.89 -19.95
N HIS A 83 6.70 20.11 -20.33
CA HIS A 83 6.50 21.29 -19.50
C HIS A 83 5.02 21.61 -19.30
N GLU A 84 4.23 21.64 -20.37
CA GLU A 84 2.77 21.86 -20.32
C GLU A 84 2.04 20.80 -19.48
N ALA A 85 2.47 19.53 -19.55
CA ALA A 85 1.88 18.48 -18.73
C ALA A 85 2.20 18.64 -17.23
N ARG A 86 3.37 19.19 -16.89
CA ARG A 86 3.82 19.36 -15.49
C ARG A 86 3.37 20.67 -14.87
N ALA A 87 3.53 21.76 -15.60
CA ALA A 87 3.37 23.14 -15.15
C ALA A 87 2.62 23.98 -16.20
N GLY A 88 1.77 23.34 -17.00
CA GLY A 88 0.87 24.07 -17.89
C GLY A 88 -0.28 24.68 -17.12
N VAL A 89 -0.77 25.81 -17.63
CA VAL A 89 -1.89 26.58 -17.03
C VAL A 89 -3.13 25.69 -16.81
N LEU A 90 -3.42 24.77 -17.72
CA LEU A 90 -4.54 23.84 -17.58
C LEU A 90 -4.29 22.83 -16.46
N ALA A 91 -3.06 22.31 -16.34
CA ALA A 91 -2.70 21.38 -15.27
C ALA A 91 -2.81 22.04 -13.90
N GLU A 92 -2.30 23.27 -13.75
CA GLU A 92 -2.40 24.05 -12.51
C GLU A 92 -3.85 24.40 -12.16
N ARG A 93 -4.64 24.88 -13.13
CA ARG A 93 -6.06 25.17 -12.91
C ARG A 93 -6.83 23.93 -12.49
N LYS A 94 -6.55 22.78 -13.11
CA LYS A 94 -7.18 21.51 -12.72
C LYS A 94 -6.75 21.12 -11.31
N ALA A 95 -5.47 21.20 -10.98
CA ALA A 95 -4.97 20.89 -9.64
C ALA A 95 -5.62 21.76 -8.55
N LEU A 96 -5.82 23.06 -8.82
CA LEU A 96 -6.52 23.96 -7.91
C LEU A 96 -8.00 23.61 -7.75
N LYS A 97 -8.69 23.26 -8.86
CA LYS A 97 -10.09 22.81 -8.83
C LYS A 97 -10.23 21.51 -8.03
N ASP A 98 -9.42 20.49 -8.36
CA ASP A 98 -9.41 19.21 -7.67
C ASP A 98 -9.13 19.39 -6.16
N ALA A 99 -8.21 20.30 -5.80
CA ALA A 99 -7.91 20.62 -4.40
C ALA A 99 -9.07 21.34 -3.70
N ALA A 100 -9.81 22.21 -4.40
CA ALA A 100 -11.00 22.87 -3.86
C ALA A 100 -12.14 21.88 -3.65
N GLU A 101 -12.44 21.06 -4.66
CA GLU A 101 -13.44 19.98 -4.59
C GLU A 101 -13.12 19.00 -3.44
N HIS A 102 -11.86 18.63 -3.28
CA HIS A 102 -11.43 17.79 -2.15
C HIS A 102 -11.73 18.46 -0.81
N ARG A 103 -11.46 19.76 -0.65
CA ARG A 103 -11.78 20.49 0.59
C ARG A 103 -13.28 20.53 0.86
N GLU A 104 -14.08 20.74 -0.18
CA GLU A 104 -15.55 20.72 -0.08
C GLU A 104 -16.05 19.34 0.36
N LEU A 105 -15.53 18.26 -0.23
CA LEU A 105 -15.86 16.89 0.16
C LEU A 105 -15.44 16.58 1.61
N MET A 106 -14.26 17.06 2.04
CA MET A 106 -13.83 16.89 3.42
C MET A 106 -14.71 17.68 4.40
N ALA A 107 -15.13 18.90 4.04
CA ALA A 107 -16.04 19.69 4.85
C ALA A 107 -17.42 19.03 4.97
N TRP A 108 -17.93 18.48 3.86
CA TRP A 108 -19.17 17.70 3.84
C TRP A 108 -19.07 16.44 4.70
N ASN A 109 -17.98 15.68 4.58
CA ASN A 109 -17.74 14.49 5.40
C ASN A 109 -17.70 14.83 6.89
N GLN A 110 -17.05 15.93 7.27
CA GLN A 110 -17.05 16.40 8.66
C GLN A 110 -18.45 16.80 9.14
N ALA A 111 -19.25 17.45 8.29
CA ALA A 111 -20.63 17.79 8.63
C ALA A 111 -21.49 16.54 8.85
N GLU A 112 -21.36 15.54 7.98
CA GLU A 112 -22.09 14.28 8.13
C GLU A 112 -21.62 13.48 9.36
N ASN A 113 -20.31 13.48 9.64
CA ASN A 113 -19.78 12.86 10.86
C ASN A 113 -20.32 13.53 12.13
N ARG A 114 -20.46 14.87 12.13
CA ARG A 114 -21.07 15.60 13.25
C ARG A 114 -22.53 15.19 13.43
N ARG A 115 -23.31 15.15 12.36
CA ARG A 115 -24.70 14.68 12.38
C ARG A 115 -24.82 13.26 12.95
N LEU A 116 -23.97 12.33 12.49
CA LEU A 116 -23.96 10.95 12.99
C LEU A 116 -23.50 10.86 14.45
N HIS A 117 -22.59 11.73 14.88
CA HIS A 117 -22.14 11.80 16.26
C HIS A 117 -23.26 12.22 17.21
N GLU A 118 -24.05 13.23 16.82
CA GLU A 118 -25.23 13.65 17.59
C GLU A 118 -26.25 12.52 17.74
N LEU A 119 -26.53 11.78 16.65
CA LEU A 119 -27.38 10.60 16.69
C LEU A 119 -26.81 9.49 17.58
N ARG A 120 -25.49 9.31 17.60
CA ARG A 120 -24.82 8.36 18.49
C ARG A 120 -24.98 8.76 19.95
N ILE A 121 -24.79 10.04 20.28
CA ILE A 121 -24.99 10.55 21.65
C ILE A 121 -26.45 10.32 22.09
N ALA A 122 -27.41 10.62 21.22
CA ALA A 122 -28.83 10.41 21.53
C ALA A 122 -29.13 8.93 21.84
N ARG A 123 -28.56 8.01 21.05
CA ARG A 123 -28.69 6.57 21.27
C ARG A 123 -28.02 6.12 22.58
N LEU A 124 -26.79 6.55 22.84
CA LEU A 124 -26.06 6.19 24.06
C LEU A 124 -26.79 6.66 25.32
N ARG A 125 -27.35 7.87 25.31
CA ARG A 125 -28.18 8.36 26.43
C ARG A 125 -29.41 7.49 26.68
N GLN A 126 -29.99 6.92 25.62
CA GLN A 126 -31.12 6.01 25.76
C GLN A 126 -30.67 4.67 26.33
N GLU A 127 -29.57 4.12 25.82
CA GLU A 127 -28.96 2.89 26.34
C GLU A 127 -28.55 3.02 27.82
N GLU A 128 -28.00 4.17 28.23
CA GLU A 128 -27.66 4.47 29.63
C GLU A 128 -28.90 4.43 30.54
N ARG A 129 -30.01 5.05 30.14
CA ARG A 129 -31.26 5.02 30.92
C ARG A 129 -31.82 3.61 31.06
N GLU A 130 -31.80 2.83 29.97
CA GLU A 130 -32.23 1.43 30.00
C GLU A 130 -31.32 0.58 30.89
N GLN A 131 -30.02 0.86 30.87
CA GLN A 131 -29.05 0.17 31.70
C GLN A 131 -29.21 0.53 33.18
N GLU A 132 -29.49 1.79 33.52
CA GLU A 132 -29.81 2.23 34.89
C GLU A 132 -31.06 1.52 35.42
N GLN A 133 -32.11 1.39 34.60
CA GLN A 133 -33.32 0.64 34.97
C GLN A 133 -33.01 -0.83 35.23
N ARG A 134 -32.23 -1.49 34.36
CA ARG A 134 -31.80 -2.88 34.56
C ARG A 134 -30.95 -3.03 35.82
N GLN A 135 -30.02 -2.10 36.07
CA GLN A 135 -29.19 -2.10 37.27
C GLN A 135 -30.03 -1.93 38.55
N ALA A 136 -31.03 -1.05 38.55
CA ALA A 136 -31.92 -0.87 39.69
C ALA A 136 -32.67 -2.16 40.03
N LEU A 137 -33.20 -2.87 39.01
CA LEU A 137 -33.86 -4.16 39.18
C LEU A 137 -32.89 -5.23 39.70
N GLU A 138 -31.67 -5.30 39.15
CA GLU A 138 -30.64 -6.23 39.62
C GLU A 138 -30.20 -5.95 41.05
N GLN A 139 -30.09 -4.67 41.44
CA GLN A 139 -29.74 -4.28 42.81
C GLN A 139 -30.85 -4.63 43.79
N ALA A 140 -32.12 -4.40 43.43
CA ALA A 140 -33.26 -4.81 44.25
C ALA A 140 -33.25 -6.34 44.47
N ARG A 141 -33.08 -7.12 43.40
CA ARG A 141 -32.98 -8.59 43.49
C ARG A 141 -31.80 -9.03 44.37
N LYS A 142 -30.62 -8.42 44.21
CA LYS A 142 -29.45 -8.72 45.04
C LYS A 142 -29.70 -8.38 46.51
N ALA A 143 -30.40 -7.29 46.80
CA ALA A 143 -30.74 -6.91 48.18
C ALA A 143 -31.65 -7.95 48.83
N GLU A 144 -32.65 -8.46 48.10
CA GLU A 144 -33.52 -9.56 48.54
C GLU A 144 -32.73 -10.84 48.81
N GLU A 145 -31.83 -11.22 47.88
CA GLU A 145 -30.97 -12.41 48.03
C GLU A 145 -30.06 -12.28 49.27
N VAL A 146 -29.46 -11.11 49.50
CA VAL A 146 -28.61 -10.83 50.68
C VAL A 146 -29.43 -10.86 51.97
N GLN A 147 -30.64 -10.30 51.97
CA GLN A 147 -31.52 -10.32 53.15
C GLN A 147 -31.95 -11.75 53.49
N ALA A 148 -32.32 -12.56 52.51
CA ALA A 148 -32.66 -13.97 52.70
C ALA A 148 -31.46 -14.76 53.24
N TRP A 149 -30.25 -14.47 52.74
CA TRP A 149 -29.02 -15.10 53.23
C TRP A 149 -28.70 -14.69 54.68
N ALA A 150 -28.85 -13.41 55.03
CA ALA A 150 -28.66 -12.91 56.39
C ALA A 150 -29.64 -13.59 57.37
N GLN A 151 -30.93 -13.64 57.04
CA GLN A 151 -31.94 -14.33 57.87
C GLN A 151 -31.62 -15.82 58.05
N ARG A 152 -31.14 -16.49 57.00
CA ARG A 152 -30.69 -17.89 57.10
C ARG A 152 -29.51 -18.03 58.08
N LYS A 153 -28.53 -17.14 58.00
CA LYS A 153 -27.36 -17.17 58.87
C LYS A 153 -27.70 -16.83 60.32
N GLU A 154 -28.61 -15.90 60.57
CA GLU A 154 -29.14 -15.62 61.91
C GLU A 154 -29.81 -16.85 62.53
N ARG A 155 -30.62 -17.59 61.75
CA ARG A 155 -31.23 -18.86 62.21
C ARG A 155 -30.18 -19.93 62.53
N GLU A 156 -29.15 -20.06 61.70
CA GLU A 156 -28.02 -20.97 61.97
C GLU A 156 -27.30 -20.60 63.29
N VAL A 157 -27.05 -19.31 63.52
CA VAL A 157 -26.43 -18.83 64.77
C VAL A 157 -27.32 -19.10 65.99
N LEU A 158 -28.62 -18.81 65.90
CA LEU A 158 -29.58 -19.11 66.98
C LEU A 158 -29.66 -20.62 67.27
N GLN A 159 -29.64 -21.48 66.25
CA GLN A 159 -29.57 -22.93 66.43
C GLN A 159 -28.31 -23.36 67.18
N LEU A 160 -27.15 -22.81 66.83
CA LEU A 160 -25.90 -23.09 67.53
C LEU A 160 -25.93 -22.59 68.98
N GLN A 161 -26.61 -21.47 69.26
CA GLN A 161 -26.73 -20.92 70.60
C GLN A 161 -27.64 -21.76 71.51
N VAL A 162 -28.74 -22.31 70.98
CA VAL A 162 -29.62 -23.27 71.69
C VAL A 162 -28.94 -24.64 71.84
N GLY A 163 -28.21 -25.11 70.81
CA GLY A 163 -27.44 -26.35 70.86
C GLY A 163 -26.27 -26.31 71.86
N ASN A 164 -25.73 -25.13 72.17
CA ASN A 164 -24.69 -24.95 73.18
C ASN A 164 -25.21 -24.91 74.63
N VAL A 165 -26.52 -24.98 74.86
CA VAL A 165 -27.10 -25.12 76.22
C VAL A 165 -27.15 -26.60 76.68
N SER A 166 -26.82 -27.56 75.80
CA SER A 166 -26.80 -29.00 76.15
C SER A 166 -25.46 -29.72 75.91
N GLY A 167 -24.39 -29.00 75.57
CA GLY A 167 -23.05 -29.57 75.37
C GLY A 167 -22.07 -29.13 76.44
N GLY A 168 -21.88 -29.97 77.46
CA GLY A 168 -20.88 -29.79 78.51
C GLY A 168 -19.46 -29.60 77.97
N TRP A 169 -18.72 -28.74 78.66
CA TRP A 169 -17.29 -28.59 78.52
C TRP A 169 -16.59 -29.92 78.75
N ASP A 170 -15.73 -30.35 77.82
CA ASP A 170 -14.67 -31.29 78.16
C ASP A 170 -13.34 -30.83 77.56
N SER A 171 -12.42 -30.51 78.47
CA SER A 171 -11.06 -30.05 78.23
C SER A 171 -10.11 -31.15 78.70
N SER A 172 -9.42 -31.85 77.79
CA SER A 172 -8.11 -32.44 78.13
C SER A 172 -7.33 -32.98 76.92
N ARG A 173 -6.10 -32.44 76.79
CA ARG A 173 -4.80 -33.08 76.40
C ARG A 173 -4.74 -33.78 75.02
N GLY A 174 -3.68 -33.70 74.21
CA GLY A 174 -2.34 -33.15 74.36
C GLY A 174 -1.45 -33.63 73.19
N ARG A 175 -0.64 -32.70 72.65
CA ARG A 175 0.76 -32.79 72.16
C ARG A 175 1.37 -34.15 71.73
N GLY A 176 1.98 -34.16 70.53
CA GLY A 176 3.12 -35.00 70.08
C GLY A 176 3.14 -35.19 68.55
N LEU A 177 3.91 -34.46 67.72
CA LEU A 177 5.36 -34.47 67.39
C LEU A 177 5.86 -35.60 66.45
N GLY A 178 6.41 -35.18 65.29
CA GLY A 178 7.37 -35.87 64.39
C GLY A 178 6.75 -36.67 63.24
N GLY A 179 7.09 -36.55 61.95
CA GLY A 179 8.17 -35.86 61.22
C GLY A 179 8.76 -36.78 60.14
N THR A 180 8.69 -36.40 58.85
CA THR A 180 9.57 -36.65 57.66
C THR A 180 8.77 -36.19 56.42
N GLY A 181 9.24 -35.61 55.30
CA GLY A 181 10.51 -35.13 54.78
C GLY A 181 10.37 -34.92 53.25
N ASN A 182 10.83 -33.77 52.72
CA ASN A 182 11.18 -33.45 51.30
C ASN A 182 10.11 -33.55 50.17
N SER A 183 10.18 -32.87 49.01
CA SER A 183 10.90 -31.70 48.42
C SER A 183 10.57 -31.72 46.91
N GLY A 184 10.34 -30.58 46.25
CA GLY A 184 10.62 -30.44 44.81
C GLY A 184 9.61 -29.71 43.90
N TYR A 185 9.92 -28.43 43.60
CA TYR A 185 9.91 -27.75 42.29
C TYR A 185 8.64 -27.56 41.39
N ARG A 186 8.46 -26.27 41.03
CA ARG A 186 8.05 -25.60 39.75
C ARG A 186 6.57 -25.39 39.32
N ASP A 187 6.24 -24.09 39.24
CA ASP A 187 5.64 -23.31 38.12
C ASP A 187 4.42 -23.81 37.30
N ALA A 188 3.31 -23.07 37.31
CA ALA A 188 2.98 -22.00 36.34
C ALA A 188 1.45 -21.72 36.19
N GLY A 189 1.07 -20.43 36.13
CA GLY A 189 -0.07 -19.90 35.34
C GLY A 189 -1.42 -19.80 36.07
N ALA A 190 -1.80 -18.68 36.70
CA ALA A 190 -2.20 -17.36 36.16
C ALA A 190 -3.66 -17.29 35.61
N GLY A 191 -4.51 -16.54 36.32
CA GLY A 191 -5.83 -16.08 35.89
C GLY A 191 -6.23 -14.84 36.70
N TYR A 192 -6.01 -13.66 36.12
CA TYR A 192 -6.11 -12.34 36.75
C TYR A 192 -7.56 -11.89 37.00
N VAL A 193 -7.81 -11.38 38.21
CA VAL A 193 -8.88 -10.43 38.54
C VAL A 193 -8.25 -9.05 38.56
N GLN A 194 -8.79 -8.09 37.81
CA GLN A 194 -8.48 -6.66 38.00
C GLN A 194 -9.74 -5.89 38.33
N ARG A 195 -9.74 -5.40 39.57
CA ARG A 195 -10.65 -4.44 40.17
C ARG A 195 -10.14 -3.04 39.80
N LEU A 196 -10.95 -2.23 39.12
CA LEU A 196 -10.67 -0.82 38.89
C LEU A 196 -11.21 0.01 40.06
N THR A 197 -10.31 0.68 40.77
CA THR A 197 -10.59 1.72 41.75
C THR A 197 -10.61 3.10 41.09
N VAL A 198 -11.61 3.87 41.50
CA VAL A 198 -11.83 5.29 41.22
C VAL A 198 -10.71 6.14 41.82
N GLY A 199 -10.19 7.10 41.04
CA GLY A 199 -9.30 8.16 41.51
C GLY A 199 -9.76 9.50 40.95
N ARG A 200 -10.23 10.38 41.83
CA ARG A 200 -10.61 11.78 41.59
C ARG A 200 -9.48 12.69 42.10
N SER A 201 -9.41 13.91 41.56
CA SER A 201 -8.46 15.03 41.81
C SER A 201 -7.28 15.06 40.82
N GLY A 202 -6.85 16.19 40.27
CA GLY A 202 -7.21 17.58 40.46
C GLY A 202 -6.52 18.43 39.37
N PHE A 203 -6.91 19.71 39.31
CA PHE A 203 -6.37 20.76 38.45
C PHE A 203 -4.84 20.91 38.51
N GLY A 204 -4.24 21.33 37.39
CA GLY A 204 -2.86 21.82 37.33
C GLY A 204 -2.45 22.16 35.90
N GLU A 205 -2.50 23.45 35.56
CA GLU A 205 -1.83 24.05 34.41
C GLU A 205 -0.32 23.75 34.47
N GLU A 206 0.33 23.55 33.32
CA GLU A 206 1.56 24.26 32.91
C GLU A 206 2.19 23.63 31.65
N SER A 207 2.31 24.47 30.63
CA SER A 207 3.54 24.69 29.85
C SER A 207 4.13 23.53 29.04
N ALA A 208 3.84 23.58 27.73
CA ALA A 208 4.58 22.89 26.70
C ALA A 208 6.06 23.35 26.65
N SER A 209 6.98 22.39 26.80
CA SER A 209 8.38 22.52 26.41
C SER A 209 8.75 21.41 25.42
N GLN A 210 8.69 21.78 24.15
CA GLN A 210 9.78 21.72 23.18
C GLN A 210 10.75 20.51 23.19
N ALA A 211 10.77 19.85 22.03
CA ALA A 211 11.94 19.37 21.30
C ALA A 211 12.53 17.96 21.54
N GLN A 212 12.56 17.22 20.41
CA GLN A 212 13.67 16.40 19.89
C GLN A 212 13.91 15.07 20.64
N ARG A 213 14.13 13.90 20.03
CA ARG A 213 14.49 13.46 18.66
C ARG A 213 14.42 11.89 18.65
N PRO A 214 14.98 11.14 17.67
CA PRO A 214 14.21 10.29 16.74
C PRO A 214 14.49 8.77 16.85
N GLY A 215 13.81 7.99 16.02
CA GLY A 215 14.35 6.73 15.49
C GLY A 215 13.54 5.47 15.80
N GLY A 216 12.90 4.91 14.78
CA GLY A 216 12.24 3.61 14.88
C GLY A 216 12.07 2.99 13.50
N ARG A 217 12.77 1.89 13.27
CA ARG A 217 12.97 1.21 11.98
C ARG A 217 11.66 0.60 11.48
N GLY A 218 11.39 0.73 10.18
CA GLY A 218 10.28 0.03 9.53
C GLY A 218 10.63 -1.43 9.27
N GLU A 219 9.97 -2.32 9.99
CA GLU A 219 9.93 -3.75 9.66
C GLU A 219 8.92 -3.98 8.54
N LYS A 220 9.39 -4.68 7.50
CA LYS A 220 8.59 -5.15 6.37
C LYS A 220 7.87 -6.43 6.81
N LEU A 221 6.54 -6.42 6.81
CA LEU A 221 5.76 -7.65 6.91
C LEU A 221 5.24 -8.05 5.52
N HIS A 222 5.57 -9.29 5.17
CA HIS A 222 5.11 -10.02 4.01
C HIS A 222 3.59 -10.22 4.03
N HIS A 223 2.92 -9.95 2.92
CA HIS A 223 1.54 -10.39 2.67
C HIS A 223 1.53 -11.85 2.19
N PRO A 224 0.66 -12.72 2.74
CA PRO A 224 0.36 -13.99 2.11
C PRO A 224 -0.67 -13.82 0.99
N ARG A 225 -0.45 -14.63 -0.05
CA ARG A 225 -1.24 -14.75 -1.28
C ARG A 225 -2.17 -15.95 -1.10
N GLU A 226 -3.46 -15.76 -1.37
CA GLU A 226 -4.46 -16.83 -1.44
C GLU A 226 -5.26 -16.72 -2.77
N PRO A 227 -5.90 -17.82 -3.21
CA PRO A 227 -5.91 -18.25 -4.62
C PRO A 227 -7.18 -17.92 -5.40
N GLY A 228 -7.15 -18.23 -6.69
CA GLY A 228 -8.13 -17.86 -7.70
C GLY A 228 -9.52 -18.47 -7.55
N GLY A 229 -10.46 -17.79 -8.21
CA GLY A 229 -11.82 -18.26 -8.47
C GLY A 229 -12.19 -17.96 -9.92
N THR A 230 -12.39 -19.01 -10.70
CA THR A 230 -13.04 -19.05 -12.01
C THR A 230 -14.52 -18.71 -11.87
N GLY A 231 -15.06 -17.92 -12.79
CA GLY A 231 -16.51 -17.70 -12.89
C GLY A 231 -16.85 -16.75 -14.02
N GLY A 232 -17.16 -17.31 -15.20
CA GLY A 232 -17.70 -16.56 -16.32
C GLY A 232 -19.08 -16.01 -16.00
N SER A 233 -19.36 -14.81 -16.50
CA SER A 233 -20.73 -14.34 -16.65
C SER A 233 -20.83 -13.57 -17.96
N SER A 234 -21.43 -14.25 -18.92
CA SER A 234 -21.96 -13.74 -20.17
C SER A 234 -23.04 -12.71 -19.87
N ILE A 235 -22.78 -11.45 -20.18
CA ILE A 235 -23.83 -10.43 -20.28
C ILE A 235 -24.06 -10.20 -21.77
N GLY A 236 -25.24 -10.62 -22.22
CA GLY A 236 -25.72 -10.45 -23.58
C GLY A 236 -25.95 -8.98 -23.90
N LEU A 237 -25.59 -8.62 -25.13
CA LEU A 237 -26.03 -7.40 -25.80
C LEU A 237 -27.06 -7.80 -26.85
N PRO A 238 -28.20 -7.10 -26.98
CA PRO A 238 -29.19 -7.41 -27.99
C PRO A 238 -28.73 -6.93 -29.37
N GLU A 239 -28.97 -7.78 -30.36
CA GLU A 239 -29.10 -7.44 -31.77
C GLU A 239 -30.19 -6.36 -31.93
N GLU A 240 -29.89 -5.30 -32.66
CA GLU A 240 -30.75 -4.71 -33.70
C GLU A 240 -30.04 -3.46 -34.24
N LEU A 241 -29.45 -3.58 -35.43
CA LEU A 241 -29.75 -2.67 -36.53
C LEU A 241 -29.23 -3.27 -37.83
N GLN A 242 -30.14 -3.22 -38.78
CA GLN A 242 -30.24 -4.00 -39.98
C GLN A 242 -29.75 -3.18 -41.17
N LEU A 243 -29.37 -3.91 -42.23
CA LEU A 243 -29.39 -3.51 -43.65
C LEU A 243 -28.14 -2.82 -44.22
N GLY A 244 -27.54 -3.51 -45.19
CA GLY A 244 -26.54 -2.98 -46.11
C GLY A 244 -25.95 -4.07 -47.01
N HIS A 245 -26.79 -4.68 -47.86
CA HIS A 245 -26.36 -5.58 -48.94
C HIS A 245 -25.38 -4.90 -49.91
N HIS A 246 -24.27 -5.56 -50.26
CA HIS A 246 -24.05 -6.07 -51.63
C HIS A 246 -22.71 -6.82 -51.80
N GLN A 247 -22.83 -8.04 -52.32
CA GLN A 247 -21.77 -8.80 -52.99
C GLN A 247 -21.64 -8.35 -54.45
N ARG A 248 -20.40 -8.30 -54.95
CA ARG A 248 -19.87 -8.69 -56.28
C ARG A 248 -18.46 -8.09 -56.35
N GLY A 249 -17.38 -8.75 -56.76
CA GLY A 249 -17.25 -9.88 -57.67
C GLY A 249 -16.21 -9.48 -58.74
N ALA A 250 -15.11 -10.23 -58.81
CA ALA A 250 -14.23 -10.49 -59.95
C ALA A 250 -13.59 -9.33 -60.75
N GLY A 251 -12.26 -9.40 -60.86
CA GLY A 251 -11.55 -9.53 -62.15
C GLY A 251 -11.51 -8.31 -63.08
N GLY A 252 -10.31 -7.75 -63.28
CA GLY A 252 -10.05 -6.81 -64.37
C GLY A 252 -8.55 -6.66 -64.62
N GLN A 253 -8.07 -7.36 -65.64
CA GLN A 253 -6.70 -7.26 -66.17
C GLN A 253 -6.49 -5.85 -66.76
N ALA A 254 -5.35 -5.24 -66.46
CA ALA A 254 -4.95 -3.97 -67.08
C ALA A 254 -4.23 -4.24 -68.40
N THR A 255 -4.92 -3.91 -69.49
CA THR A 255 -4.42 -3.88 -70.87
C THR A 255 -3.50 -2.67 -71.06
N THR A 256 -2.24 -2.90 -71.42
CA THR A 256 -1.32 -1.86 -71.94
C THR A 256 -1.44 -1.77 -73.46
N GLN A 257 -2.02 -0.69 -73.98
CA GLN A 257 -1.85 -0.22 -75.36
C GLN A 257 -1.99 1.31 -75.44
N GLY A 258 -1.16 1.95 -76.26
CA GLY A 258 -1.24 3.37 -76.67
C GLY A 258 0.12 4.07 -76.63
N LEU A 259 0.97 3.94 -77.68
CA LEU A 259 1.09 4.84 -78.85
C LEU A 259 1.39 6.31 -78.46
N LEU A 260 2.63 6.78 -78.68
CA LEU A 260 3.13 7.46 -79.90
C LEU A 260 2.57 8.88 -80.10
N GLY A 261 3.48 9.86 -80.18
CA GLY A 261 3.24 11.26 -80.58
C GLY A 261 4.27 12.18 -79.91
N ALA A 262 5.45 12.38 -80.50
CA ALA A 262 5.75 13.41 -81.50
C ALA A 262 5.69 14.84 -80.93
N GLN A 263 6.86 15.39 -80.56
CA GLN A 263 7.46 16.61 -81.11
C GLN A 263 8.91 16.73 -80.63
#